data_AF-A0A7C5M124-F1
#
_entry.id   AF-A0A7C5M124-F1
#
_cell.length_a   1.000
_cell.length_b   1.000
_cell.length_c   1.000
_cell.angle_alpha   90.00
_cell.angle_beta   90.00
_cell.angle_gamma   90.00
#
_symmetry.space_group_name_H-M   'P 1'
#
loop_
_entity.id
_entity.type
_entity.pdbx_description
1 polymer ?
#
loop_
_entity_poly.entity_id
_entity_poly.type
_entity_poly.pdbx_seq_one_letter_code
_entity_poly.pdbx_strand_id
1 'polypeptide(L)'
;AMMGEVEFVEIYVNTPLAVAEKRDVKGLYAKARAGLIKNFTGIDSEYQPPQNPEIIVDTVHLSADQAAEKIVQYLESRGFLHTVVE
;
A
#
# COMPACT_ATOMS: atom_id res chain seq x y z
N ALA A 1 -27.12 -4.92 12.28
CA ALA A 1 -26.70 -3.71 13.01
C ALA A 1 -25.61 -3.06 12.18
N MET A 2 -25.78 -1.82 11.75
CA MET A 2 -24.68 -1.05 11.15
C MET A 2 -23.64 -0.83 12.25
N MET A 3 -22.43 -1.34 12.07
CA MET A 3 -21.29 -0.90 12.89
C MET A 3 -21.24 0.63 12.77
N GLY A 4 -21.12 1.35 13.90
CA GLY A 4 -21.00 2.81 13.89
C GLY A 4 -19.87 3.25 12.95
N GLU A 5 -19.90 4.52 12.52
CA GLU A 5 -18.86 5.10 11.65
C GLU A 5 -17.48 4.82 12.25
N VAL A 6 -16.73 3.91 11.63
CA VAL A 6 -15.34 3.63 11.98
C VAL A 6 -14.50 4.58 11.13
N GLU A 7 -13.67 5.38 11.79
CA GLU A 7 -12.65 6.18 11.11
C GLU A 7 -11.72 5.25 10.32
N PHE A 8 -11.62 5.48 9.01
CA PHE A 8 -10.85 4.66 8.08
C PHE A 8 -9.96 5.56 7.22
N VAL A 9 -8.72 5.14 7.02
CA VAL A 9 -7.73 5.84 6.19
C VAL A 9 -7.19 4.83 5.18
N GLU A 10 -7.47 5.03 3.90
CA GLU A 10 -6.96 4.23 2.80
C GLU A 10 -5.56 4.68 2.39
N ILE A 11 -4.62 3.74 2.35
CA ILE A 11 -3.23 4.00 1.95
C ILE A 11 -2.93 3.21 0.69
N TYR A 12 -2.74 3.92 -0.43
CA TYR A 12 -2.33 3.32 -1.69
C TYR A 12 -0.81 3.23 -1.79
N VAL A 13 -0.28 2.00 -1.68
CA VAL A 13 1.13 1.71 -1.98
C VAL A 13 1.31 1.58 -3.49
N ASN A 14 1.46 2.72 -4.17
CA ASN A 14 1.54 2.82 -5.62
C ASN A 14 2.94 2.49 -6.15
N THR A 15 3.28 1.21 -6.11
CA THR A 15 4.52 0.71 -6.72
C THR A 15 4.21 0.14 -8.11
N PRO A 16 4.89 0.58 -9.18
CA PRO A 16 4.68 0.02 -10.51
C PRO A 16 4.90 -1.49 -10.54
N LEU A 17 4.03 -2.21 -11.24
CA LEU A 17 4.09 -3.67 -11.38
C LEU A 17 5.49 -4.17 -11.77
N ALA A 18 6.12 -3.55 -12.78
CA ALA A 18 7.44 -3.94 -13.26
C ALA A 18 8.52 -3.84 -12.17
N VAL A 19 8.40 -2.90 -11.24
CA VAL A 19 9.33 -2.76 -10.10
C VAL A 19 9.04 -3.83 -9.05
N ALA A 20 7.77 -4.09 -8.74
CA ALA A 20 7.38 -5.14 -7.81
C ALA A 20 7.80 -6.53 -8.31
N GLU A 21 7.56 -6.81 -9.60
CA GLU A 21 7.97 -8.03 -10.28
C GLU A 21 9.49 -8.16 -10.36
N LYS A 22 10.24 -7.08 -10.59
CA LYS A 22 11.70 -7.12 -10.53
C LYS A 22 12.23 -7.46 -9.14
N ARG A 23 11.57 -6.99 -8.08
CA ARG A 23 11.97 -7.24 -6.69
C ARG A 23 11.68 -8.69 -6.26
N ASP A 24 10.59 -9.29 -6.76
CA ASP A 24 10.08 -10.65 -6.50
C ASP A 24 10.53 -11.30 -5.18
N VAL A 25 10.31 -10.60 -4.06
CA VAL A 25 10.89 -10.93 -2.74
C VAL A 25 10.60 -12.37 -2.30
N LYS A 26 9.50 -12.95 -2.78
CA LYS A 26 9.03 -14.30 -2.42
C LYS A 26 9.04 -15.29 -3.59
N GLY A 27 9.51 -14.89 -4.77
CA GLY A 27 9.46 -15.73 -5.98
C GLY A 27 8.05 -15.98 -6.51
N LEU A 28 7.08 -15.14 -6.14
CA LEU A 28 5.66 -15.34 -6.50
C LEU A 28 5.37 -14.85 -7.90
N TYR A 29 5.99 -13.76 -8.34
CA TYR A 29 5.84 -13.28 -9.71
C TYR A 29 6.41 -14.29 -10.71
N ALA A 30 7.60 -14.85 -10.43
CA ALA A 30 8.19 -15.90 -11.25
C ALA A 30 7.26 -17.13 -11.37
N LYS A 31 6.66 -17.58 -10.26
CA LYS A 31 5.71 -18.70 -10.26
C LYS A 31 4.42 -18.37 -11.04
N ALA A 32 3.91 -17.15 -10.91
CA ALA A 32 2.74 -16.70 -11.66
C ALA A 32 3.02 -16.65 -13.17
N ARG A 33 4.17 -16.10 -13.59
CA ARG A 33 4.61 -16.10 -15.00
C ARG A 33 4.82 -17.51 -15.56
N ALA A 34 5.24 -18.46 -14.73
CA ALA A 34 5.34 -19.88 -15.09
C ALA A 34 3.99 -20.63 -15.12
N GLY A 35 2.87 -19.96 -14.82
CA GLY A 35 1.53 -20.56 -14.79
C GLY A 35 1.26 -21.46 -13.57
N LEU A 36 2.13 -21.42 -12.55
CA LEU A 36 2.00 -22.22 -11.34
C LEU A 36 1.04 -21.61 -10.31
N ILE A 37 0.76 -20.30 -10.43
CA ILE A 37 -0.21 -19.57 -9.62
C ILE A 37 -1.19 -18.91 -10.60
N LYS A 38 -2.48 -19.14 -10.39
CA LYS A 38 -3.57 -18.53 -11.17
C LYS A 38 -4.20 -17.37 -10.41
N ASN A 39 -4.82 -16.45 -11.14
CA ASN A 39 -5.51 -15.27 -10.61
C ASN A 39 -4.58 -14.39 -9.75
N PHE A 40 -3.32 -14.30 -10.13
CA PHE A 40 -2.32 -13.45 -9.53
C PHE A 40 -2.51 -11.99 -9.97
N THR A 41 -2.84 -11.14 -9.00
CA THR A 41 -3.07 -9.71 -9.19
C THR A 41 -1.88 -9.02 -9.86
N GLY A 42 -2.16 -8.26 -10.92
CA GLY A 42 -1.17 -7.59 -11.76
C GLY A 42 -0.63 -8.46 -12.91
N ILE A 43 -0.94 -9.76 -12.97
CA ILE A 43 -0.46 -10.65 -14.05
C ILE A 43 -1.63 -11.17 -14.88
N ASP A 44 -2.46 -12.04 -14.30
CA ASP A 44 -3.63 -12.66 -14.92
C ASP A 44 -4.94 -12.26 -14.21
N SER A 45 -4.85 -11.40 -13.20
CA SER A 45 -5.98 -10.70 -12.58
C SER A 45 -5.70 -9.21 -12.46
N GLU A 46 -6.73 -8.38 -12.58
CA GLU A 46 -6.61 -6.92 -12.52
C GLU A 46 -6.37 -6.44 -11.08
N TYR A 47 -5.49 -5.45 -10.92
CA TYR A 47 -5.45 -4.63 -9.72
C TYR A 47 -6.28 -3.37 -9.98
N GLN A 48 -7.26 -3.09 -9.12
CA GLN A 48 -8.07 -1.88 -9.20
C GLN A 48 -7.51 -0.85 -8.21
N PRO A 49 -6.77 0.18 -8.68
CA PRO A 49 -6.26 1.21 -7.79
C PRO A 49 -7.42 1.96 -7.11
N PRO A 50 -7.24 2.40 -5.86
CA PRO A 50 -8.24 3.23 -5.20
C PRO A 50 -8.41 4.55 -5.96
N GLN A 51 -9.65 5.02 -6.05
CA GLN A 51 -9.96 6.25 -6.78
C GLN A 51 -9.59 7.52 -6.00
N ASN A 52 -9.72 7.47 -4.67
CA ASN A 52 -9.46 8.61 -3.81
C ASN A 52 -8.83 8.17 -2.47
N PRO A 53 -7.63 7.59 -2.49
CA PRO A 53 -6.95 7.21 -1.27
C PRO A 53 -6.54 8.46 -0.48
N GLU A 54 -6.64 8.41 0.85
CA GLU A 54 -6.16 9.49 1.72
C GLU A 54 -4.64 9.69 1.62
N ILE A 55 -3.89 8.59 1.42
CA ILE A 55 -2.43 8.63 1.33
C ILE A 55 -1.95 7.80 0.14
N ILE A 56 -1.05 8.37 -0.67
CA ILE A 56 -0.30 7.64 -1.71
C ILE A 56 1.18 7.53 -1.32
N VAL A 57 1.69 6.31 -1.33
CA VAL A 57 3.08 5.94 -1.04
C VAL A 57 3.74 5.38 -2.31
N ASP A 58 4.74 6.08 -2.82
CA ASP A 58 5.58 5.61 -3.91
C ASP A 58 6.88 5.00 -3.36
N THR A 59 6.94 3.67 -3.32
CA THR A 59 8.11 2.94 -2.78
C THR A 59 9.29 2.85 -3.76
N VAL A 60 9.19 3.50 -4.93
CA VAL A 60 10.34 3.70 -5.82
C VAL A 60 11.22 4.84 -5.30
N HIS A 61 10.60 5.87 -4.73
CA HIS A 61 11.28 7.10 -4.31
C HIS A 61 11.33 7.28 -2.78
N LEU A 62 10.45 6.61 -2.03
CA LEU A 62 10.44 6.64 -0.57
C LEU A 62 11.04 5.37 0.01
N SER A 63 11.91 5.53 1.01
CA SER A 63 12.26 4.45 1.92
C SER A 63 11.06 4.05 2.80
N ALA A 64 11.15 2.89 3.46
CA ALA A 64 10.13 2.45 4.41
C ALA A 64 9.95 3.48 5.55
N ASP A 65 11.05 4.01 6.09
CA ASP A 65 11.01 5.01 7.16
C ASP A 65 10.36 6.32 6.69
N GLN A 66 10.69 6.79 5.48
CA GLN A 66 10.06 7.98 4.90
C GLN A 66 8.57 7.78 4.63
N ALA A 67 8.17 6.60 4.18
CA ALA A 67 6.76 6.25 3.99
C ALA A 67 6.01 6.19 5.32
N ALA A 68 6.62 5.59 6.36
CA ALA A 68 6.05 5.53 7.70
C ALA A 68 5.88 6.93 8.30
N GLU A 69 6.92 7.77 8.21
CA GLU A 69 6.88 9.17 8.65
C GLU A 69 5.74 9.94 7.98
N LYS A 70 5.58 9.79 6.65
CA LYS A 70 4.48 10.41 5.91
C LYS A 70 3.10 9.97 6.44
N ILE A 71 2.94 8.70 6.82
CA ILE A 71 1.69 8.17 7.38
C ILE A 71 1.45 8.74 8.78
N VAL A 72 2.47 8.78 9.64
CA VAL A 72 2.38 9.33 10.99
C VAL A 72 1.99 10.81 10.95
N GLN A 73 2.65 11.61 10.12
CA GLN A 73 2.33 13.04 9.95
C GLN A 73 0.90 13.26 9.47
N TYR A 74 0.39 12.42 8.57
CA TYR A 74 -1.02 12.48 8.15
C TYR A 74 -1.94 12.23 9.35
N LEU A 75 -1.68 11.18 10.13
CA LEU A 75 -2.50 10.83 11.28
C LEU A 75 -2.47 11.91 12.37
N GLU A 76 -1.32 12.51 12.65
CA GLU A 76 -1.19 13.65 13.56
C GLU A 76 -1.98 14.87 13.06
N SER A 77 -1.85 15.22 11.77
CA SER A 77 -2.57 16.35 11.17
C SER A 77 -4.09 16.21 11.21
N ARG A 78 -4.58 14.97 11.26
CA ARG A 78 -6.01 14.62 11.35
C ARG A 78 -6.48 14.41 12.79
N GLY A 79 -5.58 14.53 13.78
CA GLY A 79 -5.88 14.37 15.20
C GLY A 79 -6.02 12.91 15.65
N PHE A 80 -5.64 11.94 14.82
CA PHE A 80 -5.65 10.52 15.18
C PHE A 80 -4.50 10.13 16.11
N LEU A 81 -3.37 10.84 16.02
CA LEU A 81 -2.21 10.68 16.89
C LEU A 81 -1.94 12.01 17.59
N HIS A 82 -1.52 11.95 18.85
CA HIS A 82 -1.04 13.10 19.61
C HIS A 82 0.37 12.79 20.06
N THR A 83 1.32 13.63 19.66
CA THR A 83 2.69 13.53 20.14
C THR A 83 2.71 13.96 21.61
N VAL A 84 3.07 13.04 22.50
CA VAL A 84 3.32 13.38 23.90
C VAL A 84 4.73 13.95 23.97
N VAL A 85 4.85 15.25 24.21
CA VAL A 85 6.10 15.88 24.60
C VAL A 85 6.25 15.75 26.12
N GLU A 86 7.23 14.96 26.56
CA GLU A 86 7.72 14.96 27.94
C GLU A 86 8.67 16.15 28.20
#